data_AF-A0A3M1WMC8-F1
#
_entry.id   AF-A0A3M1WMC8-F1
#
_cell.length_a   1.000
_cell.length_b   1.000
_cell.length_c   1.000
_cell.angle_alpha   90.00
_cell.angle_beta   90.00
_cell.angle_gamma   90.00
#
_symmetry.space_group_name_H-M   'P 1'
#
loop_
_entity.id
_entity.type
_entity.pdbx_description
1 polymer ?
#
loop_
_entity_poly.entity_id
_entity_poly.type
_entity_poly.pdbx_seq_one_letter_code
_entity_poly.pdbx_strand_id
1 'polypeptide(L)'
;MAFEVRDFMDLLRLLTEHPEWRSELRRLLLTEELLALPETVRELVRIQKRTEERVEALAEAQRRTEERVEALEKQMERLTSSVHVLTKQVESLTEAQKRTADTVSGIKGRLLEIMYREKASGYFGPVLRRLRVVTPHTLEDTLEARLSREEFKDVLLLDLLVHGQLRDAAEEQEVWLAVEVSSVVDEGDVERARRRATLLR
;
A
#
# COMPACT_ATOMS: atom_id res chain seq x y z
N MET A 1 -27.09 -34.33 96.07
CA MET A 1 -27.18 -35.70 95.51
C MET A 1 -26.16 -35.79 94.39
N ALA A 2 -25.34 -36.85 94.37
CA ALA A 2 -24.39 -37.08 93.27
C ALA A 2 -25.17 -37.69 92.10
N PHE A 3 -24.95 -37.21 90.88
CA PHE A 3 -25.51 -37.80 89.68
C PHE A 3 -24.62 -39.00 89.31
N GLU A 4 -25.13 -40.21 89.47
CA GLU A 4 -24.40 -41.45 89.24
C GLU A 4 -24.56 -41.95 87.79
N VAL A 5 -23.71 -42.89 87.37
CA VAL A 5 -23.76 -43.47 86.01
C VAL A 5 -25.11 -44.13 85.70
N ARG A 6 -25.78 -44.68 86.73
CA ARG A 6 -27.13 -45.26 86.60
C ARG A 6 -28.16 -44.18 86.25
N ASP A 7 -28.09 -43.02 86.90
CA ASP A 7 -28.98 -41.88 86.64
C ASP A 7 -28.84 -41.34 85.21
N PHE A 8 -27.62 -41.35 84.66
CA PHE A 8 -27.38 -40.99 83.25
C PHE A 8 -28.01 -41.98 82.26
N MET A 9 -27.88 -43.27 82.52
CA MET A 9 -28.45 -44.31 81.66
C MET A 9 -29.98 -44.34 81.73
N ASP A 10 -30.55 -44.09 82.90
CA ASP A 10 -31.99 -43.95 83.08
C ASP A 10 -32.51 -42.68 82.38
N LEU A 11 -31.79 -41.56 82.43
CA LEU A 11 -32.09 -40.37 81.63
C LEU A 11 -32.06 -40.67 80.12
N LEU A 12 -31.05 -41.38 79.63
CA LEU A 12 -30.98 -41.77 78.21
C LEU A 12 -32.14 -42.68 77.79
N ARG A 13 -32.56 -43.61 78.65
CA ARG A 13 -33.74 -44.46 78.41
C ARG A 13 -35.01 -43.64 78.34
N LEU A 14 -35.22 -42.74 79.31
CA LEU A 14 -36.38 -41.83 79.34
C LEU A 14 -36.43 -40.91 78.12
N LEU A 15 -35.30 -40.35 77.68
CA LEU A 15 -35.23 -39.53 76.46
C LEU A 15 -35.46 -40.33 75.17
N THR A 16 -35.27 -41.65 75.21
CA THR A 16 -35.54 -42.56 74.09
C THR A 16 -37.02 -42.92 74.03
N GLU A 17 -37.64 -43.18 75.19
CA GLU A 17 -39.06 -43.52 75.34
C GLU A 17 -39.98 -42.29 75.17
N HIS A 18 -39.47 -41.08 75.47
CA HIS A 18 -40.18 -39.81 75.37
C HIS A 18 -39.53 -38.85 74.35
N PRO A 19 -39.87 -38.96 73.04
CA PRO A 19 -39.32 -38.09 71.98
C PRO A 19 -39.49 -36.59 72.24
N GLU A 20 -40.54 -36.20 72.97
CA GLU A 20 -40.85 -34.84 73.38
C GLU A 20 -39.77 -34.28 74.34
N TRP A 21 -39.31 -35.05 75.31
CA TRP A 21 -38.27 -34.61 76.27
C TRP A 21 -36.91 -34.47 75.61
N ARG A 22 -36.61 -35.36 74.66
CA ARG A 22 -35.42 -35.25 73.81
C ARG A 22 -35.43 -34.00 72.95
N SER A 23 -36.60 -33.61 72.46
CA SER A 23 -36.76 -32.40 71.65
C SER A 23 -36.60 -31.14 72.50
N GLU A 24 -37.14 -31.15 73.73
CA GLU A 24 -37.01 -30.04 74.67
C GLU A 24 -35.56 -29.89 75.18
N LEU A 25 -34.91 -30.99 75.54
CA LEU A 25 -33.49 -31.00 75.92
C LEU A 25 -32.61 -30.52 74.77
N ARG A 26 -32.93 -30.91 73.53
CA ARG A 26 -32.24 -30.42 72.33
C ARG A 26 -32.36 -28.91 72.18
N ARG A 27 -33.55 -28.33 72.40
CA ARG A 27 -33.78 -26.88 72.32
C ARG A 27 -33.09 -26.09 73.45
N LEU A 28 -32.96 -26.69 74.63
CA LEU A 28 -32.26 -26.08 75.77
C LEU A 28 -30.73 -26.12 75.63
N LEU A 29 -30.18 -27.20 75.05
CA LEU A 29 -28.74 -27.39 74.87
C LEU A 29 -28.19 -26.82 73.57
N LEU A 30 -28.97 -26.86 72.48
CA LEU A 30 -28.61 -26.33 71.17
C LEU A 30 -29.49 -25.14 70.87
N THR A 31 -28.86 -23.98 70.67
CA THR A 31 -29.55 -22.78 70.18
C THR A 31 -30.14 -23.04 68.80
N GLU A 32 -31.19 -22.30 68.43
CA GLU A 32 -31.81 -22.37 67.10
C GLU A 32 -30.79 -22.17 65.97
N GLU A 33 -29.77 -21.33 66.20
CA GLU A 33 -28.65 -21.12 65.26
C GLU A 33 -27.83 -22.40 65.02
N LEU A 34 -27.51 -23.16 66.06
CA LEU A 34 -26.78 -24.43 65.94
C LEU A 34 -27.64 -25.51 65.29
N LEU A 35 -28.96 -25.51 65.51
CA LEU A 35 -29.90 -26.42 64.86
C LEU A 35 -30.06 -26.12 63.36
N ALA A 36 -29.95 -24.86 62.95
CA ALA A 36 -30.04 -24.43 61.54
C ALA A 36 -28.74 -24.61 60.74
N LEU A 37 -27.57 -24.69 61.42
CA LEU A 37 -26.25 -24.78 60.80
C LEU A 37 -26.13 -25.85 59.70
N PRO A 38 -26.64 -27.09 59.84
CA PRO A 38 -26.54 -28.11 58.79
C PRO A 38 -27.26 -27.70 57.50
N GLU A 39 -28.37 -26.98 57.59
CA GLU A 39 -29.11 -26.49 56.43
C GLU A 39 -28.34 -25.35 55.74
N THR A 40 -27.81 -24.40 56.52
CA THR A 40 -26.93 -23.33 56.02
C THR A 40 -25.70 -23.91 55.31
N VAL A 41 -25.05 -24.92 55.89
CA VAL A 41 -23.90 -25.60 55.26
C VAL A 41 -24.29 -26.28 53.96
N ARG A 42 -25.46 -26.94 53.90
CA ARG A 42 -25.95 -27.54 52.64
C ARG A 42 -26.23 -26.48 51.58
N GLU A 43 -26.78 -25.33 51.96
CA GLU A 43 -27.02 -24.21 51.05
C GLU A 43 -25.70 -23.63 50.53
N LEU A 44 -24.72 -23.40 51.41
CA LEU A 44 -23.38 -22.96 51.04
C LEU A 44 -22.71 -23.94 50.07
N VAL A 45 -22.79 -25.25 50.31
CA VAL A 45 -22.25 -26.27 49.40
C VAL A 45 -22.95 -26.23 48.04
N ARG A 46 -24.27 -26.01 47.99
CA ARG A 46 -24.99 -25.88 46.71
C ARG A 46 -24.57 -24.63 45.94
N ILE A 47 -24.44 -23.49 46.63
CA ILE A 47 -23.98 -22.23 46.03
C ILE A 47 -22.54 -22.36 45.54
N GLN A 48 -21.67 -23.00 46.34
CA GLN A 48 -20.29 -23.27 45.98
C GLN A 48 -20.22 -24.11 44.69
N LYS A 49 -20.93 -25.24 44.63
CA LYS A 49 -20.96 -26.08 43.42
C LYS A 49 -21.43 -25.31 42.18
N ARG A 50 -22.50 -24.53 42.30
CA ARG A 50 -22.98 -23.67 41.19
C ARG A 50 -21.95 -22.63 40.77
N THR A 51 -21.17 -22.12 41.71
CA THR A 51 -20.11 -21.16 41.44
C THR A 51 -18.93 -21.82 40.73
N GLU A 52 -18.52 -23.01 41.19
CA GLU A 52 -17.49 -23.83 40.53
C GLU A 52 -17.88 -24.17 39.09
N GLU A 53 -19.12 -24.62 38.85
CA GLU A 53 -19.64 -24.88 37.50
C GLU A 53 -19.59 -23.62 36.61
N ARG A 54 -19.93 -22.44 37.17
CA ARG A 54 -19.85 -21.17 36.44
C ARG A 54 -18.42 -20.78 36.11
N VAL A 55 -17.49 -20.98 37.04
CA VAL A 55 -16.06 -20.69 36.84
C VAL A 55 -15.47 -21.62 35.78
N GLU A 56 -15.82 -22.91 35.80
CA GLU A 56 -15.39 -23.86 34.78
C GLU A 56 -15.92 -23.50 33.39
N ALA A 57 -17.21 -23.13 33.29
CA ALA A 57 -17.79 -22.67 32.03
C ALA A 57 -17.11 -21.38 31.51
N LEU A 58 -16.76 -20.45 32.39
CA LEU A 58 -16.02 -19.23 32.03
C LEU A 58 -14.59 -19.55 31.57
N ALA A 59 -13.89 -20.47 32.24
CA ALA A 59 -12.55 -20.89 31.86
C ALA A 59 -12.53 -21.53 30.46
N GLU A 60 -13.51 -22.38 30.14
CA GLU A 60 -13.63 -22.98 28.81
C GLU A 60 -14.01 -21.94 27.74
N ALA A 61 -14.89 -20.98 28.06
CA ALA A 61 -15.22 -19.88 27.15
C ALA A 61 -13.99 -18.99 26.89
N GLN A 62 -13.17 -18.74 27.91
CA GLN A 62 -11.91 -18.01 27.79
C GLN A 62 -10.92 -18.76 26.90
N ARG A 63 -10.71 -20.07 27.14
CA ARG A 63 -9.81 -20.91 26.33
C ARG A 63 -10.18 -20.90 24.84
N ARG A 64 -11.48 -21.02 24.53
CA ARG A 64 -11.98 -20.92 23.14
C ARG A 64 -11.76 -19.54 22.53
N THR A 65 -11.82 -18.49 23.35
CA THR A 65 -11.57 -17.12 22.88
C THR A 65 -10.08 -16.92 22.59
N GLU A 66 -9.20 -17.41 23.45
CA GLU A 66 -7.75 -17.39 23.26
C GLU A 66 -7.34 -18.14 21.97
N GLU A 67 -7.89 -19.34 21.74
CA GLU A 67 -7.66 -20.11 20.50
C GLU A 67 -8.10 -19.33 19.24
N ARG A 68 -9.23 -18.61 19.32
CA ARG A 68 -9.73 -17.77 18.21
C ARG A 68 -8.84 -16.55 17.98
N VAL A 69 -8.33 -15.93 19.05
CA VAL A 69 -7.40 -14.79 18.96
C VAL A 69 -6.09 -15.23 18.31
N GLU A 70 -5.51 -16.35 18.74
CA GLU A 70 -4.27 -16.89 18.15
C GLU A 70 -4.46 -17.22 16.66
N ALA A 71 -5.63 -17.76 16.28
CA ALA A 71 -5.94 -18.00 14.88
C ALA A 71 -6.05 -16.70 14.05
N LEU A 72 -6.63 -15.64 14.62
CA LEU A 72 -6.72 -14.33 13.98
C LEU A 72 -5.34 -13.66 13.84
N GLU A 73 -4.48 -13.75 14.85
CA GLU A 73 -3.11 -13.24 14.80
C GLU A 73 -2.33 -13.90 13.65
N LYS A 74 -2.40 -15.23 13.53
CA LYS A 74 -1.78 -15.96 12.41
C LYS A 74 -2.33 -15.55 11.05
N GLN A 75 -3.63 -15.26 10.95
CA GLN A 75 -4.23 -14.74 9.71
C GLN A 75 -3.72 -13.33 9.39
N MET A 76 -3.61 -12.45 10.40
CA MET A 76 -3.09 -11.10 10.23
C MET A 76 -1.63 -11.06 9.83
N GLU A 77 -0.79 -11.95 10.38
CA GLU A 77 0.62 -12.09 9.96
C GLU A 77 0.74 -12.50 8.49
N ARG A 78 -0.10 -13.46 8.05
CA ARG A 78 -0.16 -13.90 6.64
C ARG A 78 -0.60 -12.75 5.73
N LEU A 79 -1.66 -12.03 6.10
CA LEU A 79 -2.14 -10.88 5.34
C LEU A 79 -1.09 -9.78 5.25
N THR A 80 -0.42 -9.45 6.35
CA THR A 80 0.66 -8.45 6.38
C THR A 80 1.80 -8.85 5.44
N SER A 81 2.17 -10.13 5.44
CA SER A 81 3.19 -10.66 4.54
C SER A 81 2.76 -10.57 3.08
N SER A 82 1.52 -10.91 2.76
CA SER A 82 0.97 -10.78 1.40
C SER A 82 0.93 -9.33 0.93
N VAL A 83 0.52 -8.40 1.79
CA VAL A 83 0.54 -6.96 1.49
C VAL A 83 1.96 -6.49 1.18
N HIS A 84 2.96 -6.90 1.96
CA HIS A 84 4.35 -6.53 1.71
C HIS A 84 4.86 -7.04 0.35
N VAL A 85 4.52 -8.27 -0.02
CA VAL A 85 4.85 -8.84 -1.33
C VAL A 85 4.18 -8.06 -2.45
N LEU A 86 2.89 -7.74 -2.30
CA LEU A 86 2.14 -6.96 -3.28
C LEU A 86 2.71 -5.55 -3.46
N THR A 87 3.10 -4.88 -2.37
CA THR A 87 3.75 -3.55 -2.43
C THR A 87 4.99 -3.59 -3.30
N LYS A 88 5.89 -4.56 -3.08
CA LYS A 88 7.11 -4.72 -3.89
C LYS A 88 6.82 -5.00 -5.37
N GLN A 89 5.78 -5.80 -5.65
CA GLN A 89 5.35 -6.09 -7.01
C GLN A 89 4.82 -4.83 -7.70
N VAL A 90 4.06 -4.00 -7.00
CA VAL A 90 3.55 -2.71 -7.51
C VAL A 90 4.69 -1.73 -7.79
N GLU A 91 5.68 -1.64 -6.90
CA GLU A 91 6.89 -0.82 -7.12
C GLU A 91 7.63 -1.26 -8.39
N SER A 92 7.89 -2.56 -8.54
CA SER A 92 8.56 -3.11 -9.71
C SER A 92 7.78 -2.88 -11.01
N LEU A 93 6.44 -3.01 -10.96
CA LEU A 93 5.56 -2.75 -12.10
C LEU A 93 5.58 -1.26 -12.48
N THR A 94 5.61 -0.37 -11.49
CA THR A 94 5.68 1.09 -11.71
C THR A 94 6.99 1.47 -12.40
N GLU A 95 8.12 0.89 -11.97
CA GLU A 95 9.41 1.10 -12.65
C GLU A 95 9.42 0.57 -14.08
N ALA A 96 8.88 -0.63 -14.31
CA ALA A 96 8.76 -1.18 -15.65
C ALA A 96 7.89 -0.30 -16.55
N GLN A 97 6.75 0.18 -16.03
CA GLN A 97 5.83 1.06 -16.74
C GLN A 97 6.50 2.40 -17.10
N LYS A 98 7.29 2.99 -16.20
CA LYS A 98 8.09 4.18 -16.50
C LYS A 98 9.08 3.95 -17.64
N ARG A 99 9.85 2.85 -17.60
CA ARG A 99 10.79 2.50 -18.68
C ARG A 99 10.10 2.30 -20.02
N THR A 100 8.93 1.67 -20.03
CA THR A 100 8.12 1.54 -21.24
C THR A 100 7.65 2.90 -21.75
N ALA A 101 7.17 3.78 -20.87
CA ALA A 101 6.77 5.14 -21.25
C ALA A 101 7.93 5.93 -21.87
N ASP A 102 9.13 5.86 -21.28
CA ASP A 102 10.35 6.50 -21.78
C ASP A 102 10.73 5.95 -23.16
N THR A 103 10.66 4.62 -23.34
CA THR A 103 10.95 3.96 -24.62
C THR A 103 9.96 4.39 -25.70
N VAL A 104 8.67 4.44 -25.39
CA VAL A 104 7.62 4.87 -26.31
C VAL A 104 7.81 6.35 -26.67
N SER A 105 8.18 7.20 -25.71
CA SER A 105 8.51 8.60 -25.96
C SER A 105 9.68 8.73 -26.95
N GLY A 106 10.76 7.98 -26.75
CA GLY A 106 11.91 7.97 -27.67
C GLY A 106 11.59 7.39 -29.06
N ILE A 107 10.68 6.43 -29.16
CA ILE A 107 10.17 5.93 -30.45
C ILE A 107 9.34 7.03 -31.14
N LYS A 108 8.46 7.72 -30.42
CA LYS A 108 7.65 8.81 -30.96
C LYS A 108 8.53 9.95 -31.48
N GLY A 109 9.59 10.34 -30.77
CA GLY A 109 10.55 11.35 -31.22
C GLY A 109 11.19 10.98 -32.56
N ARG A 110 11.82 9.80 -32.64
CA ARG A 110 12.43 9.31 -33.89
C ARG A 110 11.45 9.19 -35.05
N LEU A 111 10.22 8.74 -34.78
CA LEU A 111 9.17 8.68 -35.80
C LEU A 111 8.81 10.08 -36.31
N LEU A 112 8.72 11.09 -35.43
CA LEU A 112 8.47 12.46 -35.87
C LEU A 112 9.60 12.98 -36.74
N GLU A 113 10.86 12.79 -36.36
CA GLU A 113 12.02 13.18 -37.19
C GLU A 113 11.97 12.56 -38.59
N ILE A 114 11.70 11.24 -38.68
CA ILE A 114 11.54 10.52 -39.96
C ILE A 114 10.40 11.14 -40.76
N MET A 115 9.25 11.36 -40.13
CA MET A 115 8.06 11.90 -40.79
C MET A 115 8.28 13.31 -41.35
N TYR A 116 8.97 14.18 -40.60
CA TYR A 116 9.31 15.53 -41.08
C TYR A 116 10.29 15.50 -42.25
N ARG A 117 11.22 14.53 -42.26
CA ARG A 117 12.14 14.33 -43.39
C ARG A 117 11.43 13.79 -44.63
N GLU A 118 10.65 12.73 -44.49
CA GLU A 118 9.93 12.09 -45.61
C GLU A 118 8.83 12.98 -46.20
N LYS A 119 8.14 13.75 -45.34
CA LYS A 119 7.03 14.63 -45.73
C LYS A 119 7.40 16.11 -45.68
N ALA A 120 8.68 16.45 -45.86
CA ALA A 120 9.16 17.84 -45.81
C ALA A 120 8.34 18.76 -46.75
N SER A 121 8.05 18.31 -47.97
CA SER A 121 7.23 19.07 -48.92
C SER A 121 5.79 19.31 -48.43
N GLY A 122 5.23 18.40 -47.63
CA GLY A 122 3.90 18.57 -47.05
C GLY A 122 3.86 19.59 -45.91
N TYR A 123 4.88 19.62 -45.06
CA TYR A 123 4.96 20.54 -43.93
C TYR A 123 5.42 21.94 -44.34
N PHE A 124 6.44 22.04 -45.20
CA PHE A 124 7.08 23.31 -45.55
C PHE A 124 6.66 23.86 -46.92
N GLY A 125 6.07 23.04 -47.80
CA GLY A 125 5.59 23.48 -49.13
C GLY A 125 4.55 24.61 -49.15
N PRO A 126 3.69 24.76 -48.11
CA PRO A 126 2.85 25.95 -47.97
C PRO A 126 3.65 27.25 -47.83
N VAL A 127 4.86 27.20 -47.26
CA VAL A 127 5.71 28.38 -46.98
C VAL A 127 6.82 28.56 -48.01
N LEU A 128 7.39 27.46 -48.52
CA LEU A 128 8.54 27.43 -49.41
C LEU A 128 8.20 26.88 -50.80
N ARG A 129 8.75 27.53 -51.83
CA ARG A 129 8.85 27.05 -53.22
C ARG A 129 10.24 26.46 -53.46
N ARG A 130 10.34 25.58 -54.46
CA ARG A 130 11.59 24.90 -54.87
C ARG A 130 12.33 24.27 -53.67
N LEU A 131 11.57 23.69 -52.74
CA LEU A 131 12.07 23.10 -51.50
C LEU A 131 13.11 22.01 -51.77
N ARG A 132 14.20 22.05 -51.02
CA ARG A 132 15.23 21.01 -50.95
C ARG A 132 15.54 20.71 -49.50
N VAL A 133 15.51 19.44 -49.14
CA VAL A 133 16.08 18.96 -47.88
C VAL A 133 17.58 18.82 -48.10
N VAL A 134 18.37 19.48 -47.27
CA VAL A 134 19.83 19.48 -47.33
C VAL A 134 20.34 18.72 -46.13
N THR A 135 21.36 17.87 -46.34
CA THR A 135 21.97 17.15 -45.22
C THR A 135 23.21 17.90 -44.77
N PRO A 136 23.39 18.20 -43.47
CA PRO A 136 24.50 19.03 -43.00
C PRO A 136 25.91 18.59 -43.45
N HIS A 137 26.14 17.28 -43.62
CA HIS A 137 27.43 16.76 -44.12
C HIS A 137 27.78 17.23 -45.55
N THR A 138 26.80 17.59 -46.39
CA THR A 138 27.10 18.11 -47.73
C THR A 138 27.67 19.53 -47.69
N LEU A 139 27.65 20.19 -46.53
CA LEU A 139 28.16 21.53 -46.30
C LEU A 139 29.45 21.53 -45.48
N GLU A 140 30.05 20.35 -45.22
CA GLU A 140 31.21 20.16 -44.34
C GLU A 140 32.36 21.13 -44.67
N ASP A 141 32.85 21.15 -45.91
CA ASP A 141 33.94 22.04 -46.33
C ASP A 141 33.64 23.54 -46.08
N THR A 142 32.37 23.94 -46.23
CA THR A 142 31.94 25.33 -46.07
C THR A 142 31.80 25.70 -44.60
N LEU A 143 31.33 24.76 -43.78
CA LEU A 143 31.10 24.95 -42.36
C LEU A 143 32.41 24.84 -41.56
N GLU A 144 33.30 23.91 -41.89
CA GLU A 144 34.62 23.77 -41.23
C GLU A 144 35.52 25.00 -41.44
N ALA A 145 35.33 25.73 -42.53
CA ALA A 145 36.04 26.99 -42.77
C ALA A 145 35.61 28.13 -41.84
N ARG A 146 34.44 28.03 -41.19
CA ARG A 146 33.82 29.13 -40.40
C ARG A 146 33.49 28.75 -38.96
N LEU A 147 33.36 27.47 -38.66
CA LEU A 147 32.95 26.95 -37.37
C LEU A 147 34.08 26.20 -36.70
N SER A 148 34.13 26.28 -35.37
CA SER A 148 34.94 25.37 -34.59
C SER A 148 34.44 23.92 -34.72
N ARG A 149 35.29 22.97 -34.36
CA ARG A 149 34.93 21.54 -34.37
C ARG A 149 33.72 21.22 -33.47
N GLU A 150 33.53 21.96 -32.38
CA GLU A 150 32.40 21.77 -31.47
C GLU A 150 31.10 22.34 -32.05
N GLU A 151 31.15 23.53 -32.63
CA GLU A 151 30.01 24.15 -33.31
C GLU A 151 29.58 23.35 -34.53
N PHE A 152 30.53 22.85 -35.32
CA PHE A 152 30.22 21.99 -36.46
C PHE A 152 29.49 20.71 -36.00
N LYS A 153 29.99 20.05 -34.94
CA LYS A 153 29.30 18.90 -34.34
C LYS A 153 27.89 19.23 -33.85
N ASP A 154 27.66 20.41 -33.28
CA ASP A 154 26.32 20.82 -32.85
C ASP A 154 25.37 21.06 -34.03
N VAL A 155 25.86 21.63 -35.14
CA VAL A 155 25.08 21.79 -36.38
C VAL A 155 24.74 20.44 -37.02
N LEU A 156 25.65 19.46 -36.97
CA LEU A 156 25.38 18.10 -37.46
C LEU A 156 24.25 17.39 -36.72
N LEU A 157 23.91 17.85 -35.51
CA LEU A 157 22.80 17.32 -34.71
C LEU A 157 21.44 17.96 -35.06
N LEU A 158 21.35 18.84 -36.06
CA LEU A 158 20.07 19.32 -36.58
C LEU A 158 19.24 18.16 -37.15
N ASP A 159 17.96 18.12 -36.80
CA ASP A 159 17.04 17.07 -37.29
C ASP A 159 16.81 17.21 -38.79
N LEU A 160 16.66 18.47 -39.24
CA LEU A 160 16.40 18.80 -40.64
C LEU A 160 16.92 20.21 -40.99
N LEU A 161 17.60 20.31 -42.14
CA LEU A 161 17.94 21.57 -42.78
C LEU A 161 17.20 21.68 -44.11
N VAL A 162 16.39 22.73 -44.27
CA VAL A 162 15.57 22.93 -45.46
C VAL A 162 15.97 24.22 -46.16
N HIS A 163 16.14 24.15 -47.48
CA HIS A 163 16.41 25.31 -48.33
C HIS A 163 15.24 25.51 -49.30
N GLY A 164 14.87 26.76 -49.56
CA GLY A 164 13.88 27.09 -50.58
C GLY A 164 13.67 28.58 -50.75
N GLN A 165 12.72 28.95 -51.60
CA GLN A 165 12.34 30.34 -51.86
C GLN A 165 11.03 30.66 -51.12
N LEU A 166 10.94 31.80 -50.44
CA LEU A 166 9.71 32.16 -49.72
C LEU A 166 8.55 32.39 -50.70
N ARG A 167 7.38 31.78 -50.44
CA ARG A 167 6.26 31.79 -51.39
C ARG A 167 5.60 33.16 -51.59
N ASP A 168 5.56 33.97 -50.54
CA ASP A 168 4.85 35.26 -50.49
C ASP A 168 5.80 36.47 -50.47
N ALA A 169 7.10 36.28 -50.69
CA ALA A 169 8.06 37.37 -50.80
C ALA A 169 7.97 38.09 -52.15
N ALA A 170 8.18 39.42 -52.14
CA ALA A 170 8.17 40.26 -53.34
C ALA A 170 9.38 40.00 -54.26
N GLU A 171 10.46 39.45 -53.72
CA GLU A 171 11.68 39.03 -54.43
C GLU A 171 11.89 37.52 -54.26
N GLU A 172 12.68 36.89 -55.15
CA GLU A 172 13.11 35.48 -55.00
C GLU A 172 14.09 35.32 -53.82
N GLN A 173 13.60 35.56 -52.61
CA GLN A 173 14.39 35.46 -51.39
C GLN A 173 14.59 33.99 -51.03
N GLU A 174 15.83 33.51 -51.20
CA GLU A 174 16.26 32.20 -50.73
C GLU A 174 16.42 32.21 -49.21
N VAL A 175 15.89 31.18 -48.55
CA VAL A 175 15.91 31.03 -47.10
C VAL A 175 16.34 29.61 -46.73
N TRP A 176 17.09 29.53 -45.62
CA TRP A 176 17.49 28.30 -44.97
C TRP A 176 16.76 28.18 -43.63
N LEU A 177 16.09 27.05 -43.41
CA LEU A 177 15.41 26.72 -42.17
C LEU A 177 16.18 25.62 -41.45
N ALA A 178 16.74 25.95 -40.28
CA ALA A 178 17.22 24.98 -39.32
C ALA A 178 16.04 24.53 -38.46
N VAL A 179 15.72 23.24 -38.52
CA VAL A 179 14.51 22.69 -37.90
C VAL A 179 14.90 21.67 -36.82
N GLU A 180 14.35 21.89 -35.62
CA GLU A 180 14.29 20.91 -34.54
C GLU A 180 12.88 20.31 -34.51
N VAL A 181 12.79 19.00 -34.35
CA VAL A 181 11.54 18.25 -34.31
C VAL A 181 11.40 17.63 -32.93
N SER A 182 10.42 18.11 -32.18
CA SER A 182 10.09 17.56 -30.87
C SER A 182 8.63 17.13 -30.80
N SER A 183 8.37 16.11 -29.98
CA SER A 183 7.01 15.68 -29.68
C SER A 183 6.28 16.65 -28.72
N VAL A 184 7.03 17.44 -27.97
CA VAL A 184 6.59 18.52 -27.08
C VAL A 184 7.62 19.63 -27.16
N VAL A 185 7.27 20.78 -27.73
CA VAL A 185 8.20 21.90 -27.89
C VAL A 185 8.39 22.62 -26.55
N ASP A 186 9.65 22.70 -26.09
CA ASP A 186 10.04 23.46 -24.90
C ASP A 186 11.04 24.60 -25.20
N GLU A 187 11.43 25.37 -24.17
CA GLU A 187 12.39 26.48 -24.30
C GLU A 187 13.77 26.00 -24.80
N GLY A 188 14.19 24.79 -24.43
CA GLY A 188 15.43 24.19 -24.86
C GLY A 188 15.40 23.86 -26.35
N ASP A 189 14.28 23.37 -26.88
CA ASP A 189 14.10 23.11 -28.31
C ASP A 189 14.26 24.39 -29.13
N VAL A 190 13.64 25.49 -28.67
CA VAL A 190 13.73 26.80 -29.33
C VAL A 190 15.14 27.35 -29.28
N GLU A 191 15.83 27.25 -28.14
CA GLU A 191 17.19 27.74 -27.99
C GLU A 191 18.19 26.92 -28.82
N ARG A 192 18.01 25.59 -28.93
CA ARG A 192 18.80 24.74 -29.85
C ARG A 192 18.59 25.16 -31.30
N ALA A 193 17.34 25.31 -31.73
CA ALA A 193 17.02 25.76 -33.09
C ALA A 193 17.65 27.13 -33.39
N ARG A 194 17.51 28.10 -32.47
CA ARG A 194 18.07 29.45 -32.61
C ARG A 194 19.60 29.44 -32.65
N ARG A 195 20.25 28.71 -31.74
CA ARG A 195 21.72 28.61 -31.68
C ARG A 195 22.27 28.02 -32.97
N ARG A 196 21.73 26.88 -33.42
CA ARG A 196 22.17 26.21 -34.65
C ARG A 196 21.86 27.02 -35.91
N ALA A 197 20.71 27.70 -35.96
CA ALA A 197 20.40 28.64 -37.03
C ALA A 197 21.39 29.81 -37.08
N THR A 198 21.90 30.26 -35.93
CA THR A 198 22.89 31.35 -35.85
C THR A 198 24.25 30.90 -36.39
N LEU A 199 24.66 29.66 -36.12
CA LEU A 199 25.90 29.07 -36.65
C LEU A 199 25.86 28.86 -38.18
N LEU A 200 24.67 28.81 -38.77
CA LEU A 200 24.47 28.62 -40.22
C LEU A 200 24.38 29.93 -41.01
N ARG A 201 24.46 31.09 -40.36
CA ARG A 201 24.48 32.41 -41.02
C ARG A 201 25.88 32.78 -41.48
#